data_AF-A0A1W9PBJ8-F1
#
_entry.id   AF-A0A1W9PBJ8-F1
#
_cell.length_a   1.000
_cell.length_b   1.000
_cell.length_c   1.000
_cell.angle_alpha   90.00
_cell.angle_beta   90.00
_cell.angle_gamma   90.00
#
_symmetry.space_group_name_H-M   'P 1'
#
loop_
_entity.id
_entity.type
_entity.pdbx_description
1 polymer ?
#
loop_
_entity_poly.entity_id
_entity_poly.type
_entity_poly.pdbx_seq_one_letter_code
_entity_poly.pdbx_strand_id
1 'polypeptide(L)' 'MYTRKFSTKMSFVRKKRIGNNEYLYRVRNYRKDGKVCQKVEEYLGKAEDLGTTNLEVKNGYRKNKKGD' A
#
# COMPACT_ATOMS: atom_id res chain seq x y z
N MET A 1 7.67 30.60 5.42
CA MET A 1 6.85 29.59 6.13
C MET A 1 6.09 28.76 5.10
N TYR A 2 6.50 27.52 4.82
CA TYR A 2 5.75 26.64 3.91
C TYR A 2 4.87 25.70 4.72
N THR A 3 3.58 25.99 4.78
CA THR A 3 2.55 25.07 5.25
C THR A 3 2.43 23.92 4.25
N ARG A 4 3.22 22.85 4.46
CA ARG A 4 3.03 21.59 3.75
C ARG A 4 1.67 21.01 4.17
N LYS A 5 0.64 21.28 3.38
CA LYS A 5 -0.60 20.51 3.35
C LYS A 5 -0.28 19.06 2.94
N PHE A 6 0.18 18.23 3.86
CA PHE A 6 0.17 16.78 3.70
C PHE A 6 -1.26 16.27 3.95
N SER A 7 -2.16 16.53 3.00
CA SER A 7 -3.48 15.91 2.96
C SER A 7 -3.60 15.00 1.74
N THR A 8 -2.67 14.08 1.60
CA THR A 8 -2.86 12.90 0.76
C THR A 8 -3.09 11.73 1.70
N LYS A 9 -4.35 11.32 1.86
CA LYS A 9 -4.66 9.99 2.39
C LYS A 9 -3.94 9.00 1.49
N MET A 10 -2.77 8.52 1.91
CA MET A 10 -2.00 7.57 1.10
C MET A 10 -2.68 6.22 1.20
N SER A 11 -3.51 5.94 0.20
CA SER A 11 -3.99 4.59 -0.05
C SER A 11 -2.89 3.80 -0.74
N PHE A 12 -2.68 2.56 -0.32
CA PHE A 12 -1.68 1.66 -0.90
C PHE A 12 -2.26 0.26 -1.07
N VAL A 13 -1.62 -0.52 -1.92
CA VAL A 13 -2.03 -1.91 -2.16
C VAL A 13 -1.40 -2.80 -1.10
N ARG A 14 -2.24 -3.59 -0.42
CA ARG A 14 -1.84 -4.60 0.57
C ARG A 14 -2.19 -5.98 0.04
N LYS A 15 -1.24 -6.92 0.16
CA LYS A 15 -1.47 -8.33 -0.09
C LYS A 15 -1.97 -9.02 1.18
N LYS A 16 -2.92 -9.93 1.04
CA LYS A 16 -3.35 -10.83 2.12
C LYS A 16 -3.49 -12.24 1.55
N ARG A 17 -2.83 -13.20 2.18
CA ARG A 17 -2.95 -14.61 1.86
C ARG A 17 -4.12 -15.22 2.64
N ILE A 18 -5.00 -15.94 1.94
CA ILE A 18 -6.09 -16.70 2.55
C ILE A 18 -6.06 -18.10 1.93
N GLY A 19 -5.68 -19.10 2.72
CA GLY A 19 -5.36 -20.44 2.23
C GLY A 19 -4.20 -20.42 1.25
N ASN A 20 -4.44 -20.96 0.05
CA ASN A 20 -3.46 -21.02 -1.04
C ASN A 20 -3.52 -19.83 -2.00
N ASN A 21 -4.47 -18.91 -1.83
CA ASN A 21 -4.63 -17.77 -2.73
C ASN A 21 -4.08 -16.48 -2.08
N GLU A 22 -3.51 -15.61 -2.91
CA GLU A 22 -3.13 -14.25 -2.52
C GLU A 22 -4.13 -13.23 -3.08
N TYR A 23 -4.52 -12.27 -2.25
CA TYR A 23 -5.53 -11.28 -2.56
C TYR A 23 -4.98 -9.86 -2.38
N LEU A 24 -5.34 -8.97 -3.30
CA LEU A 24 -4.90 -7.59 -3.31
C LEU A 24 -6.04 -6.67 -2.88
N TYR A 25 -5.73 -5.74 -1.97
CA TYR A 25 -6.67 -4.76 -1.46
C TYR A 25 -6.06 -3.37 -1.49
N ARG A 26 -6.83 -2.38 -1.93
CA ARG A 26 -6.49 -0.98 -1.70
C ARG A 26 -6.92 -0.61 -0.29
N VAL A 27 -5.96 -0.20 0.54
CA VAL A 27 -6.20 0.17 1.94
C VAL A 27 -5.71 1.58 2.20
N ARG A 28 -6.38 2.27 3.12
CA ARG A 28 -5.92 3.57 3.64
C ARG A 28 -5.56 3.47 5.12
N ASN A 29 -4.49 4.17 5.51
CA ASN A 29 -4.19 4.39 6.91
C ASN A 29 -5.02 5.54 7.46
N TYR A 30 -5.50 5.40 8.69
CA TYR A 30 -6.07 6.49 9.47
C TYR A 30 -5.68 6.33 10.93
N ARG A 31 -5.74 7.41 11.70
CA ARG A 31 -5.54 7.36 13.14
C ARG A 31 -6.89 7.38 13.84
N LYS A 32 -7.08 6.48 14.80
CA LYS A 32 -8.25 6.44 15.68
C LYS A 32 -7.77 6.06 17.07
N ASP A 33 -8.15 6.85 18.08
CA ASP A 33 -7.80 6.61 19.49
C ASP A 33 -6.28 6.41 19.71
N GLY A 34 -5.46 7.24 19.06
CA GLY A 34 -3.98 7.14 19.14
C GLY A 34 -3.36 5.96 18.38
N LYS A 35 -4.17 5.06 17.82
CA LYS A 35 -3.72 3.88 17.07
C LYS A 35 -3.76 4.14 15.57
N VAL A 36 -2.81 3.54 14.83
CA VAL A 36 -2.84 3.50 13.37
C VAL A 36 -3.71 2.34 12.94
N CYS A 37 -4.82 2.63 12.28
CA CYS A 37 -5.76 1.66 11.76
C CYS A 37 -5.74 1.69 10.23
N GLN A 38 -6.11 0.55 9.64
CA GLN A 38 -6.27 0.39 8.19
C GLN A 38 -7.74 0.20 7.85
N LYS A 39 -8.23 0.93 6.85
CA LYS A 39 -9.54 0.70 6.26
C LYS A 39 -9.36 0.18 4.84
N VAL A 40 -10.01 -0.94 4.54
CA VAL A 40 -10.11 -1.43 3.16
C VAL A 40 -11.04 -0.50 2.39
N GLU A 41 -10.55 0.01 1.27
CA GLU A 41 -11.33 0.86 0.36
C GLU A 41 -11.86 0.06 -0.82
N GLU A 42 -11.04 -0.85 -1.36
CA GLU A 42 -11.38 -1.61 -2.57
C GLU A 42 -10.69 -2.97 -2.58
N TYR A 43 -11.36 -3.97 -3.13
CA TYR A 43 -10.78 -5.28 -3.44
C TYR A 43 -10.33 -5.28 -4.90
N LEU A 44 -9.06 -5.60 -5.13
CA LEU A 44 -8.43 -5.50 -6.45
C LEU A 44 -8.41 -6.84 -7.20
N GLY A 45 -8.69 -7.96 -6.52
CA GLY A 45 -8.63 -9.29 -7.13
C GLY A 45 -7.59 -10.21 -6.51
N LYS A 46 -7.41 -11.39 -7.12
CA LYS A 46 -6.34 -12.31 -6.77
C LYS A 46 -5.02 -11.83 -7.37
N ALA A 47 -3.92 -12.01 -6.65
CA ALA A 47 -2.60 -11.62 -7.12
C ALA A 47 -2.17 -12.42 -8.35
N GLU A 48 -2.63 -13.68 -8.47
CA GLU A 48 -2.36 -14.55 -9.62
C GLU A 48 -3.08 -14.06 -10.89
N ASP A 49 -4.29 -13.51 -10.74
CA ASP A 49 -5.11 -12.99 -11.86
C ASP A 49 -4.56 -11.64 -12.38
N LEU A 50 -3.97 -10.85 -11.48
CA LEU A 50 -3.26 -9.61 -11.81
C LEU A 50 -1.81 -9.86 -12.28
N GLY A 51 -1.42 -11.11 -12.48
CA GLY A 51 -0.15 -11.47 -13.11
C GLY A 51 -0.07 -10.87 -14.51
N THR A 52 0.95 -10.04 -14.73
CA THR A 52 1.37 -9.52 -16.05
C THR A 52 0.66 -8.26 -16.56
N THR A 53 0.41 -7.27 -15.71
CA THR A 53 0.56 -5.89 -16.19
C THR A 53 1.68 -5.26 -15.39
N ASN A 54 2.64 -4.67 -16.11
CA ASN A 54 3.71 -3.85 -15.58
C ASN A 54 3.11 -2.71 -14.75
N LEU A 55 2.72 -2.98 -13.51
CA LEU A 55 2.63 -1.95 -12.49
C LEU A 55 4.09 -1.62 -12.17
N GLU A 56 4.71 -0.85 -13.06
CA GLU A 56 5.80 0.05 -12.73
C GLU A 56 5.26 0.99 -11.66
N VAL A 57 5.21 0.47 -10.44
CA VAL A 57 5.11 1.25 -9.24
C VAL A 57 6.42 2.01 -9.20
N LYS A 58 6.45 3.19 -9.82
CA LYS A 58 7.39 4.29 -9.58
C LYS A 58 7.26 4.80 -8.13
N ASN A 59 7.18 3.89 -7.14
CA ASN A 59 7.45 4.24 -5.77
C ASN A 59 8.92 3.97 -5.54
N GLY A 60 9.65 5.07 -5.34
CA GLY A 60 11.04 5.06 -4.94
C GLY A 60 11.21 4.32 -3.61
N TYR A 61 11.39 3.01 -3.69
CA TYR A 61 12.11 2.28 -2.68
C TYR A 61 13.58 2.66 -2.83
N ARG A 62 13.95 3.77 -2.18
CA ARG A 62 15.35 4.13 -1.94
C ARG A 62 15.95 2.97 -1.15
N LYS A 63 16.66 2.07 -1.83
CA LYS A 63 17.47 1.03 -1.18
C LYS A 63 18.46 1.78 -0.28
N ASN A 64 18.31 1.65 1.03
CA ASN A 64 19.35 2.06 1.96
C ASN A 64 20.55 1.14 1.69
N LYS A 65 21.52 1.65 0.91
CA LYS A 65 22.83 1.06 0.75
C LYS A 65 23.52 1.20 2.11
N LYS A 66 23.58 0.11 2.87
CA LYS A 66 24.41 0.02 4.07
C LYS A 66 25.85 0.06 3.53
N GLY A 67 26.53 1.17 3.76
CA GLY A 67 27.95 1.32 3.45
C GLY A 67 28.75 0.35 4.32
N ASP A 68 29.72 -0.27 3.68
CA ASP A 68 30.91 -0.82 4.31
C ASP A 68 31.95 0.29 4.37
#